data_AF-A0A6F8ST17-F1
#
_entry.id   AF-A0A6F8ST17-F1
#
_cell.length_a   1.000
_cell.length_b   1.000
_cell.length_c   1.000
_cell.angle_alpha   90.00
_cell.angle_beta   90.00
_cell.angle_gamma   90.00
#
_symmetry.space_group_name_H-M   'P 1'
#
loop_
_entity.id
_entity.type
_entity.pdbx_description
1 polymer ?
#
loop_
_entity_poly.entity_id
_entity_poly.type
_entity_poly.pdbx_seq_one_letter_code
_entity_poly.pdbx_strand_id
1 'polypeptide(L)'
;MSTARFSPFELLLLKSRSQVDTATLLLLGWVLVHRQHVSEGQRRRRLAQVTSQFRHGHELGPVMSIAHSQDLHAIQLAAEVVRKECSKERSLSVMHQAITVATDDGDISLANHYILRFLADLLNVAPATLGTLFQELTGQPLRQPEDPSRDAYWQTHDPAYYAQKAQEEADAAQREKASQEQAEQQQRAKADKQQEKKQKQQEKKQQKEDARRAKARAEQSSAEQARAEQARQERARQEQARQEESRRRQQRSSPPPPDRTTRALAVLGLTPGASKADVRRAYRRMAQLHHPDRFYSESKHQVALASARFQRIKNAYDYLMQTY
;
A
#
# COMPACT_ATOMS: atom_id res chain seq x y z
N MET A 1 -18.66 -69.88 -1.91
CA MET A 1 -17.72 -70.34 -0.87
C MET A 1 -16.40 -69.65 -1.10
N SER A 2 -16.04 -68.68 -0.25
CA SER A 2 -14.77 -67.96 -0.37
C SER A 2 -13.65 -68.93 -0.02
N THR A 3 -12.88 -69.39 -1.01
CA THR A 3 -11.67 -70.17 -0.76
C THR A 3 -10.73 -69.26 0.02
N ALA A 4 -10.58 -69.51 1.33
CA ALA A 4 -9.64 -68.78 2.17
C ALA A 4 -8.25 -68.86 1.51
N ARG A 5 -7.80 -67.76 0.91
CA ARG A 5 -6.46 -67.64 0.36
C ARG A 5 -5.52 -67.46 1.55
N PHE A 6 -4.93 -68.55 1.98
CA PHE A 6 -3.87 -68.51 2.98
C PHE A 6 -2.74 -67.59 2.52
N SER A 7 -2.20 -66.81 3.46
CA SER A 7 -1.03 -65.97 3.20
C SER A 7 0.20 -66.84 2.88
N PRO A 8 1.24 -66.30 2.20
CA PRO A 8 2.47 -67.03 1.94
C PRO A 8 3.10 -67.59 3.22
N PHE A 9 3.02 -66.87 4.32
CA PHE A 9 3.56 -67.31 5.61
C PHE A 9 2.70 -68.39 6.28
N GLU A 10 1.36 -68.29 6.20
CA GLU A 10 0.47 -69.34 6.70
C GLU A 10 0.69 -70.67 5.98
N LEU A 11 0.82 -70.63 4.64
CA LEU A 11 1.15 -71.82 3.86
C LEU A 11 2.50 -72.42 4.27
N LEU A 12 3.44 -71.58 4.67
CA LEU A 12 4.77 -71.98 5.09
C LEU A 12 4.74 -72.63 6.48
N LEU A 13 3.97 -72.07 7.42
CA LEU A 13 3.71 -72.68 8.74
C LEU A 13 2.97 -74.02 8.63
N LEU A 14 1.99 -74.14 7.73
CA LEU A 14 1.25 -75.39 7.52
C LEU A 14 2.13 -76.51 6.94
N LYS A 15 3.16 -76.15 6.17
CA LYS A 15 4.12 -77.10 5.57
C LYS A 15 5.33 -77.36 6.47
N SER A 16 5.52 -76.60 7.54
CA SER A 16 6.71 -76.72 8.37
C SER A 16 6.64 -77.92 9.31
N ARG A 17 7.81 -78.46 9.66
CA ARG A 17 7.93 -79.53 10.66
C ARG A 17 7.86 -79.01 12.10
N SER A 18 8.04 -77.71 12.30
CA SER A 18 8.00 -77.01 13.57
C SER A 18 7.54 -75.58 13.33
N GLN A 19 6.34 -75.24 13.79
CA GLN A 19 5.77 -73.90 13.61
C GLN A 19 6.56 -72.86 14.39
N VAL A 20 6.98 -73.19 15.62
CA VAL A 20 7.83 -72.32 16.46
C VAL A 20 9.16 -72.00 15.81
N ASP A 21 9.83 -73.00 15.25
CA ASP A 21 11.14 -72.79 14.63
C ASP A 21 11.00 -71.94 13.37
N THR A 22 9.97 -72.16 12.56
CA THR A 22 9.64 -71.35 11.38
C THR A 22 9.27 -69.91 11.75
N ALA A 23 8.50 -69.71 12.82
CA ALA A 23 8.15 -68.38 13.30
C ALA A 23 9.35 -67.63 13.87
N THR A 24 10.18 -68.32 14.66
CA THR A 24 11.44 -67.77 15.18
C THR A 24 12.38 -67.40 14.04
N LEU A 25 12.46 -68.25 13.01
CA LEU A 25 13.25 -68.01 11.81
C LEU A 25 12.81 -66.73 11.08
N LEU A 26 11.49 -66.46 10.99
CA LEU A 26 10.99 -65.21 10.39
C LEU A 26 11.40 -63.99 11.23
N LEU A 27 11.27 -64.07 12.55
CA LEU A 27 11.66 -62.98 13.45
C LEU A 27 13.16 -62.69 13.41
N LEU A 28 14.01 -63.72 13.35
CA LEU A 28 15.47 -63.57 13.15
C LEU A 28 15.80 -63.02 11.76
N GLY A 29 15.06 -63.46 10.73
CA GLY A 29 15.14 -62.89 9.39
C GLY A 29 14.80 -61.40 9.36
N TRP A 30 13.80 -60.97 10.14
CA TRP A 30 13.43 -59.56 10.27
C TRP A 30 14.55 -58.73 10.89
N VAL A 31 15.22 -59.23 11.94
CA VAL A 31 16.43 -58.58 12.51
C VAL A 31 17.56 -58.43 11.47
N LEU A 32 17.77 -59.43 10.61
CA LEU A 32 18.81 -59.38 9.56
C LEU A 32 18.53 -58.34 8.46
N VAL A 33 17.25 -58.10 8.14
CA VAL A 33 16.85 -57.14 7.10
C VAL A 33 17.21 -55.72 7.50
N HIS A 34 17.10 -55.40 8.79
CA HIS A 34 17.44 -54.09 9.35
C HIS A 34 18.93 -53.87 9.59
N ARG A 35 19.79 -54.80 9.12
CA ARG A 35 21.24 -54.59 9.05
C ARG A 35 21.63 -53.82 7.79
N GLN A 36 22.35 -52.73 8.03
CA GLN A 36 23.00 -51.92 7.01
C GLN A 36 24.18 -52.71 6.39
N HIS A 37 24.39 -52.56 5.08
CA HIS A 37 25.56 -53.09 4.33
C HIS A 37 25.73 -54.62 4.23
N VAL A 38 24.67 -55.43 4.44
CA VAL A 38 24.74 -56.90 4.25
C VAL A 38 23.98 -57.33 2.98
N SER A 39 24.65 -58.08 2.09
CA SER A 39 24.01 -58.64 0.89
C SER A 39 22.97 -59.70 1.25
N GLU A 40 21.98 -59.92 0.39
CA GLU A 40 20.95 -60.94 0.63
C GLU A 40 21.54 -62.36 0.78
N GLY A 41 22.58 -62.68 0.02
CA GLY A 41 23.30 -63.95 0.13
C GLY A 41 23.98 -64.13 1.49
N GLN A 42 24.59 -63.07 2.04
CA GLN A 42 25.18 -63.09 3.38
C GLN A 42 24.10 -63.23 4.47
N ARG A 43 22.97 -62.52 4.35
CA ARG A 43 21.83 -62.66 5.28
C ARG A 43 21.33 -64.11 5.32
N ARG A 44 21.10 -64.72 4.14
CA ARG A 44 20.67 -66.12 4.03
C ARG A 44 21.67 -67.10 4.68
N ARG A 45 22.98 -66.90 4.46
CA ARG A 45 24.03 -67.75 5.06
C ARG A 45 24.10 -67.61 6.59
N ARG A 46 24.07 -66.37 7.09
CA ARG A 46 24.05 -66.09 8.54
C ARG A 46 22.81 -66.70 9.21
N LEU A 47 21.63 -66.52 8.61
CA LEU A 47 20.40 -67.12 9.13
C LEU A 47 20.53 -68.66 9.20
N ALA A 48 21.01 -69.29 8.13
CA ALA A 48 21.23 -70.75 8.11
C ALA A 48 22.21 -71.24 9.20
N GLN A 49 23.25 -70.46 9.51
CA GLN A 49 24.23 -70.80 10.55
C GLN A 49 23.59 -70.73 11.95
N VAL A 50 22.94 -69.62 12.27
CA VAL A 50 22.35 -69.38 13.60
C VAL A 50 21.17 -70.31 13.87
N THR A 51 20.42 -70.71 12.84
CA THR A 51 19.27 -71.62 12.97
C THR A 51 19.57 -73.04 12.52
N SER A 52 20.83 -73.47 12.51
CA SER A 52 21.22 -74.83 12.09
C SER A 52 20.53 -75.95 12.88
N GLN A 53 20.12 -75.67 14.12
CA GLN A 53 19.44 -76.62 15.01
C GLN A 53 17.90 -76.66 14.81
N PHE A 54 17.35 -75.76 13.99
CA PHE A 54 15.90 -75.63 13.83
C PHE A 54 15.33 -76.72 12.92
N ARG A 55 14.17 -77.26 13.29
CA ARG A 55 13.48 -78.32 12.55
C ARG A 55 12.34 -77.76 11.72
N HIS A 56 12.62 -76.80 10.85
CA HIS A 56 11.60 -76.11 10.05
C HIS A 56 11.21 -76.87 8.77
N GLY A 57 12.14 -77.59 8.12
CA GLY A 57 11.85 -78.55 7.04
C GLY A 57 11.50 -77.94 5.67
N HIS A 58 11.78 -76.67 5.45
CA HIS A 58 11.56 -75.93 4.20
C HIS A 58 12.76 -75.05 3.84
N GLU A 59 12.81 -74.51 2.62
CA GLU A 59 13.84 -73.57 2.18
C GLU A 59 13.77 -72.24 2.94
N LEU A 60 14.92 -71.57 3.10
CA LEU A 60 15.02 -70.26 3.76
C LEU A 60 14.61 -69.09 2.87
N GLY A 61 14.61 -69.28 1.55
CA GLY A 61 14.31 -68.23 0.56
C GLY A 61 12.95 -67.55 0.78
N PRO A 62 11.85 -68.31 0.93
CA PRO A 62 10.53 -67.73 1.18
C PRO A 62 10.44 -66.93 2.49
N VAL A 63 11.06 -67.42 3.57
CA VAL A 63 11.09 -66.70 4.87
C VAL A 63 11.86 -65.39 4.75
N MET A 64 13.01 -65.41 4.05
CA MET A 64 13.78 -64.19 3.79
C MET A 64 13.05 -63.20 2.90
N SER A 65 12.27 -63.68 1.91
CA SER A 65 11.44 -62.82 1.07
C SER A 65 10.35 -62.10 1.88
N ILE A 66 9.68 -62.84 2.78
CA ILE A 66 8.66 -62.27 3.68
C ILE A 66 9.30 -61.25 4.63
N ALA A 67 10.43 -61.60 5.25
CA ALA A 67 11.17 -60.69 6.13
C ALA A 67 11.60 -59.41 5.40
N HIS A 68 12.08 -59.53 4.15
CA HIS A 68 12.51 -58.39 3.34
C HIS A 68 11.34 -57.47 2.97
N SER A 69 10.17 -58.06 2.68
CA SER A 69 8.93 -57.30 2.43
C SER A 69 8.37 -56.62 3.67
N GLN A 70 8.87 -56.96 4.87
CA GLN A 70 8.39 -56.45 6.16
C GLN A 70 6.88 -56.62 6.34
N ASP A 71 6.34 -57.76 5.92
CA ASP A 71 4.93 -58.05 6.06
C ASP A 71 4.53 -58.14 7.54
N LEU A 72 3.86 -57.09 8.01
CA LEU A 72 3.44 -56.94 9.40
C LEU A 72 2.49 -58.05 9.85
N HIS A 73 1.63 -58.57 8.95
CA HIS A 73 0.71 -59.64 9.30
C HIS A 73 1.46 -60.95 9.53
N ALA A 74 2.47 -61.24 8.69
CA ALA A 74 3.32 -62.41 8.86
C ALA A 74 4.18 -62.32 10.13
N ILE A 75 4.75 -61.15 10.41
CA ILE A 75 5.54 -60.89 11.64
C ILE A 75 4.66 -61.03 12.88
N GLN A 76 3.45 -60.47 12.86
CA GLN A 76 2.50 -60.61 13.95
C GLN A 76 2.14 -62.09 14.19
N LEU A 77 1.80 -62.83 13.12
CA LEU A 77 1.47 -64.25 13.25
C LEU A 77 2.67 -65.05 13.80
N ALA A 78 3.89 -64.76 13.35
CA ALA A 78 5.09 -65.38 13.91
C ALA A 78 5.26 -65.06 15.40
N ALA A 79 5.03 -63.81 15.80
CA ALA A 79 5.08 -63.42 17.21
C ALA A 79 4.02 -64.16 18.04
N GLU A 80 2.80 -64.31 17.54
CA GLU A 80 1.73 -65.05 18.21
C GLU A 80 2.08 -66.54 18.40
N VAL A 81 2.63 -67.18 17.36
CA VAL A 81 3.11 -68.57 17.42
C VAL A 81 4.22 -68.71 18.46
N VAL A 82 5.24 -67.84 18.41
CA VAL A 82 6.36 -67.86 19.38
C VAL A 82 5.84 -67.64 20.80
N ARG A 83 4.95 -66.67 21.04
CA ARG A 83 4.40 -66.41 22.37
C ARG A 83 3.59 -67.59 22.92
N LYS A 84 2.89 -68.33 22.05
CA LYS A 84 2.02 -69.43 22.46
C LYS A 84 2.77 -70.75 22.69
N GLU A 85 3.79 -71.01 21.88
CA GLU A 85 4.41 -72.34 21.79
C GLU A 85 5.89 -72.37 22.18
N CYS A 86 6.56 -71.22 22.34
CA CYS A 86 7.94 -71.17 22.81
C CYS A 86 8.02 -71.45 24.32
N SER A 87 8.84 -72.43 24.71
CA SER A 87 9.08 -72.73 26.12
C SER A 87 9.97 -71.69 26.78
N LYS A 88 9.83 -71.54 28.10
CA LYS A 88 10.70 -70.65 28.91
C LYS A 88 12.19 -71.04 28.84
N GLU A 89 12.49 -72.30 28.59
CA GLU A 89 13.87 -72.77 28.44
C GLU A 89 14.48 -72.31 27.10
N ARG A 90 13.64 -72.19 26.06
CA ARG A 90 14.07 -71.74 24.73
C ARG A 90 14.14 -70.22 24.61
N SER A 91 13.40 -69.46 25.42
CA SER A 91 13.32 -68.00 25.30
C SER A 91 14.70 -67.33 25.35
N LEU A 92 15.57 -67.74 26.28
CA LEU A 92 16.93 -67.21 26.40
C LEU A 92 17.81 -67.59 25.20
N SER A 93 17.67 -68.80 24.67
CA SER A 93 18.41 -69.23 23.48
C SER A 93 18.00 -68.44 22.24
N VAL A 94 16.69 -68.21 22.06
CA VAL A 94 16.17 -67.37 20.97
C VAL A 94 16.65 -65.93 21.13
N MET A 95 16.65 -65.39 22.35
CA MET A 95 17.15 -64.05 22.62
C MET A 95 18.65 -63.93 22.32
N HIS A 96 19.46 -64.92 22.72
CA HIS A 96 20.87 -64.98 22.36
C HIS A 96 21.07 -64.97 20.84
N GLN A 97 20.33 -65.81 20.11
CA GLN A 97 20.39 -65.85 18.64
C GLN A 97 20.02 -64.50 18.03
N ALA A 98 18.98 -63.84 18.53
CA ALA A 98 18.56 -62.52 18.06
C ALA A 98 19.66 -61.46 18.28
N ILE A 99 20.33 -61.46 19.43
CA ILE A 99 21.45 -60.55 19.71
C ILE A 99 22.61 -60.84 18.76
N THR A 100 23.06 -62.10 18.65
CA THR A 100 24.16 -62.49 17.75
C THR A 100 23.90 -62.04 16.32
N VAL A 101 22.68 -62.27 15.83
CA VAL A 101 22.24 -61.87 14.49
C VAL A 101 22.24 -60.35 14.30
N ALA A 102 21.88 -59.60 15.34
CA ALA A 102 21.85 -58.14 15.29
C ALA A 102 23.25 -57.50 15.32
N THR A 103 24.24 -58.13 15.98
CA THR A 103 25.53 -57.51 16.36
C THR A 103 26.74 -58.05 15.58
N ASP A 104 26.56 -59.06 14.74
CA ASP A 104 27.62 -59.91 14.18
C ASP A 104 28.78 -59.20 13.46
N ASP A 105 28.65 -57.95 13.00
CA ASP A 105 29.73 -57.21 12.33
C ASP A 105 29.77 -55.70 12.67
N GLY A 106 29.26 -55.28 13.84
CA GLY A 106 29.38 -53.89 14.28
C GLY A 106 28.24 -53.38 15.16
N ASP A 107 28.12 -52.05 15.23
CA ASP A 107 27.08 -51.37 16.00
C ASP A 107 25.68 -51.76 15.52
N ILE A 108 24.77 -51.93 16.48
CA ILE A 108 23.37 -52.23 16.21
C ILE A 108 22.68 -51.05 15.53
N SER A 109 21.87 -51.32 14.50
CA SER A 109 21.02 -50.31 13.89
C SER A 109 19.93 -49.85 14.87
N LEU A 110 19.41 -48.64 14.65
CA LEU A 110 18.32 -48.10 15.47
C LEU A 110 17.08 -49.02 15.45
N ALA A 111 16.73 -49.58 14.29
CA ALA A 111 15.64 -50.53 14.17
C ALA A 111 15.89 -51.80 15.00
N ASN A 112 17.09 -52.38 14.94
CA ASN A 112 17.45 -53.55 15.74
C ASN A 112 17.39 -53.27 17.24
N HIS A 113 17.66 -52.02 17.65
CA HIS A 113 17.54 -51.59 19.04
C HIS A 113 16.11 -51.77 19.60
N TYR A 114 15.11 -51.44 18.79
CA TYR A 114 13.69 -51.62 19.13
C TYR A 114 13.23 -53.06 18.94
N ILE A 115 13.66 -53.73 17.86
CA ILE A 115 13.29 -55.13 17.60
C ILE A 115 13.77 -56.05 18.72
N LEU A 116 15.00 -55.89 19.21
CA LEU A 116 15.52 -56.71 20.31
C LEU A 116 14.72 -56.54 21.61
N ARG A 117 14.25 -55.31 21.90
CA ARG A 117 13.38 -55.06 23.07
C ARG A 117 12.01 -55.68 22.90
N PHE A 118 11.42 -55.51 21.71
CA PHE A 118 10.17 -56.16 21.37
C PHE A 118 10.26 -57.69 21.49
N LEU A 119 11.34 -58.30 21.01
CA LEU A 119 11.57 -59.74 21.15
C LEU A 119 11.78 -60.15 22.60
N ALA A 120 12.48 -59.34 23.41
CA ALA A 120 12.63 -59.61 24.83
C ALA A 120 11.28 -59.61 25.55
N ASP A 121 10.42 -58.61 25.29
CA ASP A 121 9.06 -58.55 25.84
C ASP A 121 8.21 -59.74 25.37
N LEU A 122 8.30 -60.09 24.08
CA LEU A 122 7.60 -61.23 23.48
C LEU A 122 8.00 -62.57 24.14
N LEU A 123 9.29 -62.72 24.44
CA LEU A 123 9.88 -63.91 25.05
C LEU A 123 9.86 -63.88 26.58
N ASN A 124 9.25 -62.85 27.18
CA ASN A 124 9.18 -62.61 28.61
C ASN A 124 10.56 -62.59 29.31
N VAL A 125 11.54 -61.97 28.65
CA VAL A 125 12.90 -61.72 29.14
C VAL A 125 12.94 -60.33 29.75
N ALA A 126 13.29 -60.23 31.03
CA ALA A 126 13.34 -58.94 31.72
C ALA A 126 14.39 -58.00 31.07
N PRO A 127 14.16 -56.67 31.05
CA PRO A 127 15.11 -55.71 30.47
C PRO A 127 16.52 -55.78 31.08
N ALA A 128 16.61 -56.10 32.38
CA ALA A 128 17.90 -56.30 33.05
C ALA A 128 18.65 -57.51 32.48
N THR A 129 17.95 -58.65 32.29
CA THR A 129 18.51 -59.86 31.69
C THR A 129 18.93 -59.62 30.25
N LEU A 130 18.12 -58.89 29.46
CA LEU A 130 18.48 -58.47 28.11
C LEU A 130 19.78 -57.66 28.11
N GLY A 131 19.90 -56.69 29.01
CA GLY A 131 21.10 -55.86 29.15
C GLY A 131 22.34 -56.68 29.49
N THR A 132 22.24 -57.61 30.44
CA THR A 132 23.33 -58.52 30.82
C THR A 132 23.75 -59.41 29.65
N LEU A 133 22.80 -60.08 29.00
CA LEU A 133 23.08 -60.94 27.83
C LEU A 133 23.73 -60.15 26.69
N PHE A 134 23.24 -58.94 26.42
CA PHE A 134 23.80 -58.10 25.38
C PHE A 134 25.25 -57.69 25.71
N GLN A 135 25.53 -57.31 26.95
CA GLN A 135 26.87 -56.96 27.39
C GLN A 135 27.82 -58.16 27.37
N GLU A 136 27.36 -59.35 27.77
CA GLU A 136 28.15 -60.59 27.71
C GLU A 136 28.53 -60.96 26.27
N LEU A 137 27.62 -60.78 25.31
CA LEU A 137 27.85 -61.14 23.91
C LEU A 137 28.64 -60.09 23.12
N THR A 138 28.45 -58.82 23.40
CA THR A 138 29.04 -57.71 22.61
C THR A 138 30.19 -56.99 23.30
N GLY A 139 30.36 -57.20 24.61
CA GLY A 139 31.29 -56.44 25.45
C GLY A 139 30.85 -55.01 25.76
N GLN A 140 29.72 -54.54 25.19
CA GLN A 140 29.20 -53.18 25.37
C GLN A 140 27.81 -53.21 26.00
N PRO A 141 27.46 -52.26 26.88
CA PRO A 141 26.12 -52.19 27.42
C PRO A 141 25.10 -51.79 26.33
N LEU A 142 23.91 -52.38 26.40
CA LEU A 142 22.79 -51.98 25.55
C LEU A 142 22.34 -50.56 25.95
N ARG A 143 22.71 -49.56 25.14
CA ARG A 143 22.30 -48.15 25.35
C ARG A 143 20.78 -48.00 25.24
N GLN A 144 20.23 -46.84 25.57
CA GLN A 144 18.83 -46.53 25.24
C GLN A 144 18.72 -46.16 23.75
N PRO A 145 17.62 -46.52 23.07
CA PRO A 145 17.42 -46.10 21.70
C PRO A 145 17.24 -44.59 21.66
N GLU A 146 17.81 -43.98 20.63
CA GLU A 146 17.47 -42.61 20.28
C GLU A 146 16.05 -42.56 19.73
N ASP A 147 15.38 -41.41 19.86
CA ASP A 147 13.96 -41.25 19.53
C ASP A 147 13.80 -40.34 18.29
N PRO A 148 13.56 -40.90 17.09
CA PRO A 148 13.39 -40.13 15.86
C PRO A 148 12.18 -39.19 15.84
N SER A 149 11.26 -39.32 16.80
CA SER A 149 10.13 -38.41 16.94
C SER A 149 10.53 -37.08 17.57
N ARG A 150 11.72 -37.00 18.20
CA ARG A 150 12.23 -35.78 18.83
C ARG A 150 13.08 -34.98 17.87
N ASP A 151 12.87 -33.66 17.86
CA ASP A 151 13.67 -32.72 17.07
C ASP A 151 15.18 -32.83 17.39
N ALA A 152 15.54 -33.09 18.65
CA ALA A 152 16.93 -33.28 19.09
C ALA A 152 17.68 -34.42 18.35
N TYR A 153 16.96 -35.46 17.91
CA TYR A 153 17.56 -36.54 17.11
C TYR A 153 18.07 -35.99 15.77
N TRP A 154 17.20 -35.26 15.07
CA TRP A 154 17.49 -34.69 13.76
C TRP A 154 18.54 -33.58 13.83
N GLN A 155 18.60 -32.80 14.91
CA GLN A 155 19.67 -31.81 15.11
C GLN A 155 21.06 -32.45 15.11
N THR A 156 21.16 -33.67 15.66
CA THR A 156 22.43 -34.41 15.73
C THR A 156 22.74 -35.14 14.42
N HIS A 157 21.72 -35.66 13.75
CA HIS A 157 21.86 -36.52 12.57
C HIS A 157 21.88 -35.76 11.25
N ASP A 158 21.30 -34.56 11.20
CA ASP A 158 21.29 -33.69 10.02
C ASP A 158 21.68 -32.25 10.38
N PRO A 159 22.94 -32.01 10.77
CA PRO A 159 23.41 -30.67 11.13
C PRO A 159 23.36 -29.70 9.94
N ALA A 160 23.44 -30.21 8.71
CA ALA A 160 23.41 -29.40 7.50
C ALA A 160 22.04 -28.76 7.28
N TYR A 161 20.96 -29.52 7.45
CA TYR A 161 19.60 -28.99 7.37
C TYR A 161 19.34 -27.87 8.39
N TYR A 162 19.75 -28.07 9.65
CA TYR A 162 19.55 -27.04 10.68
C TYR A 162 20.44 -25.81 10.46
N ALA A 163 21.66 -25.98 9.95
CA ALA A 163 22.52 -24.86 9.58
C ALA A 163 21.91 -24.03 8.45
N GLN A 164 21.37 -24.67 7.41
CA GLN A 164 20.67 -23.99 6.32
C GLN A 164 19.42 -23.26 6.84
N LYS A 165 18.59 -23.94 7.64
CA LYS A 165 17.40 -23.34 8.23
C LYS A 165 17.72 -22.11 9.09
N ALA A 166 18.78 -22.17 9.90
CA ALA A 166 19.23 -21.03 10.69
C ALA A 166 19.71 -19.86 9.82
N GLN A 167 20.36 -20.14 8.69
CA GLN A 167 20.75 -19.10 7.71
C GLN A 167 19.52 -18.45 7.07
N GLU A 168 18.53 -19.25 6.65
CA GLU A 168 17.29 -18.74 6.06
C GLU A 168 16.50 -17.87 7.05
N GLU A 169 16.42 -18.28 8.32
CA GLU A 169 15.80 -17.49 9.39
C GLU A 169 16.55 -16.19 9.66
N ALA A 170 17.90 -16.22 9.65
CA ALA A 170 18.72 -15.02 9.81
C ALA A 170 18.55 -14.06 8.62
N ASP A 171 18.53 -14.56 7.39
CA ASP A 171 18.29 -13.78 6.18
C ASP A 171 16.89 -13.18 6.14
N ALA A 172 15.87 -13.95 6.56
CA ALA A 172 14.50 -13.48 6.69
C ALA A 172 14.42 -12.34 7.72
N ALA A 173 15.03 -12.51 8.90
CA ALA A 173 15.08 -11.47 9.93
C ALA A 173 15.83 -10.22 9.46
N GLN A 174 16.90 -10.37 8.68
CA GLN A 174 17.60 -9.23 8.06
C GLN A 174 16.74 -8.51 7.03
N ARG A 175 16.01 -9.24 6.17
CA ARG A 175 15.08 -8.66 5.20
C ARG A 175 13.94 -7.92 5.89
N GLU A 176 13.39 -8.48 6.96
CA GLU A 176 12.36 -7.80 7.76
C GLU A 176 12.89 -6.51 8.36
N LYS A 177 14.06 -6.52 9.01
CA LYS A 177 14.70 -5.31 9.53
C LYS A 177 14.94 -4.26 8.44
N ALA A 178 15.52 -4.66 7.30
CA ALA A 178 15.74 -3.76 6.18
C ALA A 178 14.43 -3.16 5.63
N SER A 179 13.36 -3.96 5.57
CA SER A 179 12.04 -3.48 5.14
C SER A 179 11.43 -2.48 6.14
N GLN A 180 11.60 -2.72 7.44
CA GLN A 180 11.16 -1.80 8.50
C GLN A 180 11.94 -0.49 8.44
N GLU A 181 13.26 -0.54 8.29
CA GLU A 181 14.11 0.65 8.13
C GLU A 181 13.73 1.45 6.88
N GLN A 182 13.48 0.79 5.74
CA GLN A 182 13.01 1.45 4.52
C GLN A 182 11.64 2.09 4.73
N ALA A 183 10.71 1.40 5.40
CA ALA A 183 9.39 1.94 5.70
C ALA A 183 9.49 3.18 6.61
N GLU A 184 10.33 3.14 7.65
CA GLU A 184 10.61 4.31 8.50
C GLU A 184 11.20 5.47 7.70
N GLN A 185 12.21 5.22 6.86
CA GLN A 185 12.81 6.26 6.02
C GLN A 185 11.77 6.90 5.07
N GLN A 186 10.90 6.10 4.47
CA GLN A 186 9.82 6.61 3.63
C GLN A 186 8.80 7.43 4.43
N GLN A 187 8.47 7.02 5.65
CA GLN A 187 7.57 7.77 6.53
C GLN A 187 8.19 9.11 6.93
N ARG A 188 9.47 9.13 7.32
CA ARG A 188 10.22 10.36 7.63
C ARG A 188 10.27 11.29 6.43
N ALA A 189 10.64 10.80 5.25
CA ALA A 189 10.66 11.60 4.02
C ALA A 189 9.27 12.17 3.63
N LYS A 190 8.18 11.42 3.87
CA LYS A 190 6.81 11.91 3.68
C LYS A 190 6.46 13.00 4.69
N ALA A 191 6.85 12.83 5.96
CA ALA A 191 6.64 13.82 7.02
C ALA A 191 7.40 15.12 6.72
N ASP A 192 8.67 15.03 6.32
CA ASP A 192 9.50 16.18 5.95
C ASP A 192 8.90 16.95 4.78
N LYS A 193 8.51 16.25 3.70
CA LYS A 193 7.80 16.87 2.56
C LYS A 193 6.50 17.54 2.98
N GLN A 194 5.78 16.98 3.95
CA GLN A 194 4.53 17.57 4.45
C GLN A 194 4.81 18.81 5.30
N GLN A 195 5.86 18.80 6.13
CA GLN A 195 6.30 19.96 6.89
C GLN A 195 6.76 21.09 5.96
N GLU A 196 7.57 20.79 4.95
CA GLU A 196 8.03 21.78 3.96
C GLU A 196 6.86 22.40 3.20
N LYS A 197 5.87 21.59 2.78
CA LYS A 197 4.63 22.10 2.18
C LYS A 197 3.85 23.03 3.11
N LYS A 198 3.74 22.68 4.40
CA LYS A 198 3.07 23.51 5.41
C LYS A 198 3.82 24.83 5.62
N GLN A 199 5.15 24.80 5.71
CA GLN A 199 5.99 26.00 5.84
C GLN A 199 5.83 26.92 4.62
N LYS A 200 5.99 26.42 3.39
CA LYS A 200 5.78 27.21 2.16
C LYS A 200 4.37 27.80 2.08
N GLN A 201 3.35 27.07 2.54
CA GLN A 201 1.98 27.57 2.56
C GLN A 201 1.79 28.67 3.62
N GLN A 202 2.44 28.57 4.78
CA GLN A 202 2.45 29.61 5.81
C GLN A 202 3.20 30.86 5.33
N GLU A 203 4.39 30.71 4.77
CA GLU A 203 5.16 31.82 4.18
C GLU A 203 4.35 32.54 3.10
N LYS A 204 3.71 31.80 2.19
CA LYS A 204 2.85 32.39 1.14
C LYS A 204 1.64 33.11 1.71
N LYS A 205 1.07 32.63 2.84
CA LYS A 205 -0.02 33.32 3.55
C LYS A 205 0.48 34.62 4.19
N GLN A 206 1.62 34.58 4.88
CA GLN A 206 2.26 35.76 5.48
C GLN A 206 2.60 36.80 4.43
N GLN A 207 3.26 36.42 3.33
CA GLN A 207 3.56 37.33 2.22
C GLN A 207 2.30 37.99 1.63
N LYS A 208 1.20 37.24 1.48
CA LYS A 208 -0.08 37.81 1.02
C LYS A 208 -0.67 38.78 2.03
N GLU A 209 -0.59 38.47 3.32
CA GLU A 209 -1.09 39.35 4.37
C GLU A 209 -0.26 40.64 4.47
N ASP A 210 1.05 40.53 4.40
CA ASP A 210 1.97 41.68 4.39
C ASP A 210 1.76 42.55 3.15
N ALA A 211 1.59 41.94 1.96
CA ALA A 211 1.25 42.68 0.75
C ALA A 211 -0.11 43.40 0.87
N ARG A 212 -1.11 42.75 1.50
CA ARG A 212 -2.42 43.37 1.76
C ARG A 212 -2.31 44.52 2.75
N ARG A 213 -1.52 44.37 3.81
CA ARG A 213 -1.24 45.43 4.80
C ARG A 213 -0.49 46.60 4.16
N ALA A 214 0.51 46.34 3.33
CA ALA A 214 1.25 47.37 2.60
C ALA A 214 0.33 48.14 1.63
N LYS A 215 -0.52 47.43 0.89
CA LYS A 215 -1.52 48.05 0.01
C LYS A 215 -2.50 48.92 0.79
N ALA A 216 -3.04 48.43 1.91
CA ALA A 216 -3.94 49.21 2.76
C ALA A 216 -3.27 50.47 3.33
N ARG A 217 -1.99 50.39 3.74
CA ARG A 217 -1.22 51.55 4.20
C ARG A 217 -1.01 52.58 3.08
N ALA A 218 -0.73 52.14 1.85
CA ALA A 218 -0.60 53.02 0.69
C ALA A 218 -1.93 53.68 0.28
N GLU A 219 -3.05 52.95 0.38
CA GLU A 219 -4.39 53.50 0.18
C GLU A 219 -4.74 54.53 1.26
N GLN A 220 -4.40 54.27 2.52
CA GLN A 220 -4.59 55.24 3.61
C GLN A 220 -3.77 56.52 3.41
N SER A 221 -2.48 56.39 3.07
CA SER A 221 -1.62 57.57 2.86
C SER A 221 -2.04 58.39 1.64
N SER A 222 -2.44 57.75 0.54
CA SER A 222 -2.97 58.44 -0.63
C SER A 222 -4.31 59.12 -0.35
N ALA A 223 -5.21 58.48 0.42
CA ALA A 223 -6.45 59.11 0.85
C ALA A 223 -6.20 60.31 1.79
N GLU A 224 -5.22 60.24 2.68
CA GLU A 224 -4.83 61.35 3.55
C GLU A 224 -4.23 62.52 2.77
N GLN A 225 -3.35 62.23 1.79
CA GLN A 225 -2.83 63.23 0.86
C GLN A 225 -3.94 63.90 0.05
N ALA A 226 -4.88 63.13 -0.49
CA ALA A 226 -6.03 63.66 -1.23
C ALA A 226 -6.93 64.55 -0.36
N ARG A 227 -7.18 64.16 0.90
CA ARG A 227 -7.93 64.99 1.86
C ARG A 227 -7.19 66.27 2.20
N ALA A 228 -5.87 66.21 2.42
CA ALA A 228 -5.06 67.39 2.68
C ALA A 228 -5.04 68.35 1.48
N GLU A 229 -4.99 67.81 0.26
CA GLU A 229 -5.06 68.60 -0.97
C GLU A 229 -6.44 69.25 -1.15
N GLN A 230 -7.53 68.50 -0.95
CA GLN A 230 -8.89 69.04 -0.95
C GLN A 230 -9.05 70.18 0.07
N ALA A 231 -8.56 70.00 1.30
CA ALA A 231 -8.60 71.04 2.34
C ALA A 231 -7.79 72.29 1.95
N ARG A 232 -6.64 72.13 1.27
CA ARG A 232 -5.87 73.27 0.72
C ARG A 232 -6.65 73.99 -0.39
N GLN A 233 -7.25 73.24 -1.30
CA GLN A 233 -8.07 73.82 -2.38
C GLN A 233 -9.29 74.57 -1.85
N GLU A 234 -9.97 74.04 -0.83
CA GLU A 234 -11.09 74.74 -0.17
C GLU A 234 -10.65 76.03 0.53
N ARG A 235 -9.51 76.02 1.24
CA ARG A 235 -8.95 77.24 1.85
C ARG A 235 -8.62 78.31 0.81
N ALA A 236 -7.99 77.90 -0.30
CA ALA A 236 -7.68 78.80 -1.40
C ALA A 236 -8.97 79.38 -2.05
N ARG A 237 -10.02 78.55 -2.22
CA ARG A 237 -11.34 79.02 -2.70
C ARG A 237 -11.99 80.00 -1.73
N GLN A 238 -11.92 79.76 -0.42
CA GLN A 238 -12.45 80.68 0.59
C GLN A 238 -11.70 82.02 0.60
N GLU A 239 -10.38 82.02 0.43
CA GLU A 239 -9.59 83.26 0.29
C GLU A 239 -9.95 84.03 -0.98
N GLN A 240 -10.09 83.35 -2.12
CA GLN A 240 -10.55 83.97 -3.37
C GLN A 240 -11.95 84.55 -3.23
N ALA A 241 -12.90 83.83 -2.62
CA ALA A 241 -14.25 84.32 -2.37
C ALA A 241 -14.26 85.57 -1.47
N ARG A 242 -13.41 85.63 -0.43
CA ARG A 242 -13.25 86.82 0.42
C ARG A 242 -12.65 88.01 -0.35
N GLN A 243 -11.72 87.79 -1.27
CA GLN A 243 -11.18 88.83 -2.14
C GLN A 243 -12.19 89.31 -3.20
N GLU A 244 -13.05 88.42 -3.72
CA GLU A 244 -14.14 88.79 -4.61
C GLU A 244 -15.26 89.55 -3.90
N GLU A 245 -15.57 89.21 -2.65
CA GLU A 245 -16.56 89.90 -1.83
C GLU A 245 -16.09 91.33 -1.47
N SER A 246 -14.80 91.53 -1.20
CA SER A 246 -14.23 92.88 -0.99
C SER A 246 -14.22 93.72 -2.27
N ARG A 247 -13.95 93.12 -3.44
CA ARG A 247 -14.06 93.78 -4.76
C ARG A 247 -15.50 94.12 -5.14
N ARG A 248 -16.47 93.22 -4.87
CA ARG A 248 -17.91 93.47 -5.10
C ARG A 248 -18.48 94.56 -4.18
N ARG A 249 -17.90 94.77 -3.00
CA ARG A 249 -18.31 95.85 -2.08
C ARG A 249 -17.80 97.24 -2.51
N GLN A 250 -16.77 97.31 -3.37
CA GLN A 250 -16.20 98.55 -3.92
C GLN A 250 -16.71 98.93 -5.32
N GLN A 251 -17.53 98.10 -5.97
CA GLN A 251 -18.14 98.38 -7.28
C GLN A 251 -19.69 98.38 -7.19
N ARG A 252 -20.24 99.36 -6.48
CA ARG A 252 -21.67 99.73 -6.53
C ARG A 252 -21.81 101.20 -6.96
N SER A 253 -21.56 101.46 -8.22
CA SER A 253 -21.87 102.74 -8.88
C SER A 253 -21.80 102.61 -10.40
N SER A 254 -22.86 102.09 -11.04
CA SER A 254 -23.16 102.32 -12.47
C SER A 254 -24.59 101.89 -12.85
N PRO A 255 -25.22 102.53 -13.86
CA PRO A 255 -26.68 102.55 -14.08
C PRO A 255 -27.22 101.33 -14.89
N PRO A 256 -28.55 101.14 -14.99
CA PRO A 256 -29.17 99.91 -15.46
C PRO A 256 -29.07 99.71 -16.99
N PRO A 257 -29.08 98.44 -17.47
CA PRO A 257 -28.96 98.13 -18.90
C PRO A 257 -30.27 98.37 -19.69
N PRO A 258 -30.17 98.65 -21.00
CA PRO A 258 -31.30 99.06 -21.84
C PRO A 258 -32.26 97.92 -22.18
N ASP A 259 -33.51 98.32 -22.37
CA ASP A 259 -34.73 97.54 -22.59
C ASP A 259 -34.60 96.45 -23.67
N ARG A 260 -35.11 95.25 -23.34
CA ARG A 260 -34.95 94.02 -24.13
C ARG A 260 -35.70 94.09 -25.47
N THR A 261 -36.75 94.88 -25.50
CA THR A 261 -37.60 95.20 -26.66
C THR A 261 -36.82 95.95 -27.74
N THR A 262 -36.01 96.95 -27.36
CA THR A 262 -35.19 97.74 -28.29
C THR A 262 -34.14 96.88 -28.99
N ARG A 263 -33.58 95.88 -28.30
CA ARG A 263 -32.60 94.96 -28.91
C ARG A 263 -33.25 94.02 -29.93
N ALA A 264 -34.47 93.56 -29.68
CA ALA A 264 -35.17 92.69 -30.62
C ALA A 264 -35.57 93.42 -31.91
N LEU A 265 -35.98 94.70 -31.82
CA LEU A 265 -36.25 95.54 -33.00
C LEU A 265 -34.99 95.81 -33.82
N ALA A 266 -33.86 96.09 -33.16
CA ALA A 266 -32.57 96.29 -33.82
C ALA A 266 -32.13 95.04 -34.61
N VAL A 267 -32.39 93.83 -34.11
CA VAL A 267 -32.06 92.57 -34.82
C VAL A 267 -32.87 92.41 -36.12
N LEU A 268 -34.09 92.95 -36.18
CA LEU A 268 -34.91 92.98 -37.40
C LEU A 268 -34.65 94.21 -38.28
N GLY A 269 -33.73 95.09 -37.89
CA GLY A 269 -33.43 96.34 -38.59
C GLY A 269 -34.55 97.38 -38.51
N LEU A 270 -35.40 97.30 -37.48
CA LEU A 270 -36.52 98.20 -37.26
C LEU A 270 -36.21 99.22 -36.17
N THR A 271 -36.72 100.43 -36.36
CA THR A 271 -36.68 101.49 -35.36
C THR A 271 -37.77 101.29 -34.29
N PRO A 272 -37.56 101.78 -33.05
CA PRO A 272 -38.60 101.79 -32.02
C PRO A 272 -39.91 102.45 -32.53
N GLY A 273 -41.04 101.78 -32.37
CA GLY A 273 -42.36 102.26 -32.84
C GLY A 273 -42.88 101.62 -34.13
N ALA A 274 -42.16 100.66 -34.71
CA ALA A 274 -42.59 99.92 -35.91
C ALA A 274 -43.84 99.07 -35.64
N SER A 275 -44.81 99.05 -36.58
CA SER A 275 -46.04 98.28 -36.36
C SER A 275 -45.81 96.76 -36.43
N LYS A 276 -46.74 95.95 -35.90
CA LYS A 276 -46.73 94.48 -36.08
C LYS A 276 -46.72 94.05 -37.55
N ALA A 277 -47.25 94.88 -38.45
CA ALA A 277 -47.19 94.63 -39.88
C ALA A 277 -45.77 94.80 -40.43
N ASP A 278 -45.01 95.77 -39.91
CA ASP A 278 -43.62 96.03 -40.27
C ASP A 278 -42.67 94.98 -39.71
N VAL A 279 -42.90 94.51 -38.48
CA VAL A 279 -42.18 93.37 -37.87
C VAL A 279 -42.32 92.11 -38.72
N ARG A 280 -43.55 91.78 -39.16
CA ARG A 280 -43.79 90.63 -40.07
C ARG A 280 -43.19 90.83 -41.46
N ARG A 281 -43.12 92.07 -41.95
CA ARG A 281 -42.52 92.39 -43.26
C ARG A 281 -40.99 92.30 -43.21
N ALA A 282 -40.38 92.85 -42.17
CA ALA A 282 -38.94 92.78 -41.91
C ALA A 282 -38.49 91.34 -41.66
N TYR A 283 -39.24 90.57 -40.87
CA TYR A 283 -38.97 89.14 -40.67
C TYR A 283 -38.98 88.37 -41.99
N ARG A 284 -40.00 88.54 -42.84
CA ARG A 284 -40.04 87.86 -44.15
C ARG A 284 -38.86 88.24 -45.05
N ARG A 285 -38.46 89.52 -45.06
CA ARG A 285 -37.29 89.99 -45.81
C ARG A 285 -35.98 89.37 -45.30
N MET A 286 -35.76 89.42 -43.98
CA MET A 286 -34.55 88.89 -43.34
C MET A 286 -34.49 87.37 -43.40
N ALA A 287 -35.64 86.69 -43.31
CA ALA A 287 -35.76 85.24 -43.44
C ALA A 287 -35.41 84.78 -44.87
N GLN A 288 -35.82 85.51 -45.91
CA GLN A 288 -35.44 85.21 -47.30
C GLN A 288 -33.96 85.53 -47.61
N LEU A 289 -33.39 86.55 -46.97
CA LEU A 289 -31.98 86.91 -47.12
C LEU A 289 -31.04 85.91 -46.44
N HIS A 290 -31.45 85.40 -45.27
CA HIS A 290 -30.62 84.54 -44.43
C HIS A 290 -31.14 83.10 -44.30
N HIS A 291 -31.98 82.66 -45.24
CA HIS A 291 -32.48 81.28 -45.23
C HIS A 291 -31.32 80.30 -45.47
N PRO A 292 -31.15 79.26 -44.64
CA PRO A 292 -30.02 78.32 -44.78
C PRO A 292 -30.02 77.58 -46.12
N ASP A 293 -31.19 77.37 -46.73
CA ASP A 293 -31.35 76.71 -48.03
C ASP A 293 -30.76 77.51 -49.21
N ARG A 294 -30.62 78.83 -49.05
CA ARG A 294 -30.00 79.70 -50.07
C ARG A 294 -28.47 79.58 -50.11
N PHE A 295 -27.88 79.04 -49.03
CA PHE A 295 -26.44 78.84 -48.90
C PHE A 295 -26.07 77.34 -48.95
N TYR A 296 -26.97 76.48 -49.44
CA TYR A 296 -26.76 75.02 -49.51
C TYR A 296 -25.59 74.61 -50.43
N SER A 297 -25.30 75.42 -51.46
CA SER A 297 -24.15 75.22 -52.36
C SER A 297 -22.84 75.87 -51.86
N GLU A 298 -22.82 76.47 -50.66
CA GLU A 298 -21.65 77.11 -50.06
C GLU A 298 -20.99 76.26 -48.95
N SER A 299 -19.88 76.74 -48.39
CA SER A 299 -19.09 76.01 -47.39
C SER A 299 -19.86 75.73 -46.08
N LYS A 300 -19.56 74.62 -45.38
CA LYS A 300 -20.20 74.24 -44.10
C LYS A 300 -20.21 75.35 -43.05
N HIS A 301 -19.15 76.17 -43.02
CA HIS A 301 -19.04 77.29 -42.09
C HIS A 301 -20.03 78.42 -42.42
N GLN A 302 -20.27 78.72 -43.71
CA GLN A 302 -21.26 79.70 -44.13
C GLN A 302 -22.69 79.25 -43.83
N VAL A 303 -23.00 77.95 -44.02
CA VAL A 303 -24.29 77.37 -43.63
C VAL A 303 -24.53 77.49 -42.12
N ALA A 304 -23.52 77.20 -41.29
CA ALA A 304 -23.61 77.33 -39.84
C ALA A 304 -23.82 78.80 -39.40
N LEU A 305 -23.12 79.74 -40.04
CA LEU A 305 -23.23 81.17 -39.73
C LEU A 305 -24.59 81.75 -40.17
N ALA A 306 -25.10 81.33 -41.33
CA ALA A 306 -26.44 81.65 -41.79
C ALA A 306 -27.51 81.09 -40.85
N SER A 307 -27.37 79.84 -40.41
CA SER A 307 -28.29 79.19 -39.47
C SER A 307 -28.31 79.90 -38.10
N ALA A 308 -27.15 80.26 -37.55
CA ALA A 308 -27.07 81.02 -36.31
C ALA A 308 -27.69 82.42 -36.42
N ARG A 309 -27.52 83.10 -37.57
CA ARG A 309 -28.18 84.39 -37.85
C ARG A 309 -29.69 84.25 -38.01
N PHE A 310 -30.15 83.24 -38.75
CA PHE A 310 -31.57 82.95 -38.94
C PHE A 310 -32.26 82.67 -37.59
N GLN A 311 -31.62 81.90 -36.71
CA GLN A 311 -32.14 81.62 -35.37
C GLN A 311 -32.27 82.91 -34.53
N ARG A 312 -31.30 83.83 -34.62
CA ARG A 312 -31.40 85.14 -33.92
C ARG A 312 -32.55 85.99 -34.46
N ILE A 313 -32.73 86.02 -35.79
CA ILE A 313 -33.84 86.73 -36.45
C ILE A 313 -35.19 86.14 -36.02
N LYS A 314 -35.30 84.80 -35.99
CA LYS A 314 -36.49 84.09 -35.53
C LYS A 314 -36.79 84.39 -34.06
N ASN A 315 -35.80 84.26 -33.18
CA ASN A 315 -35.99 84.52 -31.74
C ASN A 315 -36.41 85.98 -31.47
N ALA A 316 -35.87 86.96 -32.23
CA ALA A 316 -36.27 88.35 -32.12
C ALA A 316 -37.71 88.59 -32.60
N TYR A 317 -38.12 87.94 -33.69
CA TYR A 317 -39.49 87.97 -34.18
C TYR A 317 -40.48 87.32 -33.20
N ASP A 318 -40.17 86.14 -32.69
CA ASP A 318 -41.02 85.41 -31.73
C ASP A 318 -41.21 86.24 -30.46
N TYR A 319 -40.14 86.86 -29.94
CA TYR A 319 -40.21 87.76 -28.80
C TYR A 319 -41.11 88.97 -29.08
N LEU A 320 -40.93 89.66 -30.22
CA LEU A 320 -41.77 90.82 -30.58
C LEU A 320 -43.22 90.45 -30.88
N MET A 321 -43.52 89.27 -31.41
CA MET A 321 -44.92 88.86 -31.59
C MET A 321 -45.62 88.58 -30.25
N GLN A 322 -44.86 88.25 -29.20
CA GLN A 322 -45.38 87.93 -27.89
C GLN A 322 -45.48 89.16 -26.96
N THR A 323 -44.59 90.14 -27.11
CA THR A 323 -44.49 91.30 -26.20
C THR A 323 -44.77 92.67 -26.84
N TYR A 324 -44.83 92.76 -28.18
CA TYR A 324 -45.03 94.00 -28.94
C TYR A 324 -46.47 94.14 -29.45
#